data_AF-A0A7C0UR49-F1
#
_entry.id   AF-A0A7C0UR49-F1
#
_cell.length_a   1.000
_cell.length_b   1.000
_cell.length_c   1.000
_cell.angle_alpha   90.00
_cell.angle_beta   90.00
_cell.angle_gamma   90.00
#
_symmetry.space_group_name_H-M   'P 1'
#
loop_
_entity.id
_entity.type
_entity.pdbx_description
1 polymer ?
#
loop_
_entity_poly.entity_id
_entity_poly.type
_entity_poly.pdbx_seq_one_letter_code
_entity_poly.pdbx_strand_id
1 'polypeptide(L)'
;MKEIPLALSFDDVLLIPNYSDVLPKETNTETKLTKNITIRIPIISSPMDTVTESSMAIEMAKNGGVGVIHRNMDIKDQIREVEKVKEAEPDSKSSKGKDGGLLVGAAVGVGEESFERVKKLIDAHVDFIVIDTSHGHSKRVIDFLKRVKDKFPDT
;
A
#
# COMPACT_ATOMS: atom_id res chain seq x y z
N MET A 1 0.16 -38.60 8.16
CA MET A 1 0.67 -37.26 7.77
C MET A 1 -0.41 -36.64 6.89
N LYS A 2 -0.82 -35.38 7.11
CA LYS A 2 -1.78 -34.73 6.19
C LYS A 2 -1.08 -34.48 4.86
N GLU A 3 -1.72 -34.85 3.76
CA GLU A 3 -1.23 -34.54 2.42
C GLU A 3 -1.27 -33.03 2.21
N ILE A 4 -0.16 -32.46 1.74
CA ILE A 4 -0.10 -31.04 1.38
C ILE A 4 -0.62 -30.92 -0.06
N PRO A 5 -1.62 -30.06 -0.33
CA PRO A 5 -2.12 -29.85 -1.68
C PRO A 5 -1.02 -29.36 -2.63
N LEU A 6 -1.15 -29.70 -3.92
CA LEU A 6 -0.33 -29.12 -4.98
C LEU A 6 -0.47 -27.58 -4.97
N ALA A 7 0.67 -26.88 -5.08
CA ALA A 7 0.73 -25.43 -5.24
C ALA A 7 1.38 -25.11 -6.59
N LEU A 8 0.83 -24.11 -7.29
CA LEU A 8 1.30 -23.64 -8.60
C LEU A 8 1.83 -22.20 -8.48
N SER A 9 2.80 -21.85 -9.30
CA SER A 9 3.40 -20.52 -9.47
C SER A 9 3.13 -19.97 -10.88
N PHE A 10 3.73 -18.83 -11.22
CA PHE A 10 3.54 -18.15 -12.51
C PHE A 10 3.92 -19.03 -13.71
N ASP A 11 5.06 -19.73 -13.65
CA ASP A 11 5.58 -20.52 -14.77
C ASP A 11 4.81 -21.84 -14.98
N ASP A 12 3.96 -22.23 -14.04
CA ASP A 12 3.21 -23.48 -14.10
C ASP A 12 1.91 -23.36 -14.92
N VAL A 13 1.49 -22.13 -15.28
CA VAL A 13 0.18 -21.86 -15.87
C VAL A 13 0.23 -20.89 -17.04
N LEU A 14 -0.76 -20.99 -17.92
CA LEU A 14 -1.02 -20.03 -19.00
C LEU A 14 -2.49 -19.61 -18.97
N LEU A 15 -2.76 -18.35 -19.32
CA LEU A 15 -4.12 -17.88 -19.54
C LEU A 15 -4.63 -18.39 -20.90
N ILE A 16 -5.79 -19.04 -20.89
CA ILE A 16 -6.43 -19.53 -22.12
C ILE A 16 -7.11 -18.33 -22.81
N PRO A 17 -6.79 -18.03 -24.08
CA PRO A 17 -7.50 -16.99 -24.83
C PRO A 17 -9.00 -17.28 -24.90
N ASN A 18 -9.81 -16.23 -24.84
CA ASN A 18 -11.25 -16.32 -25.02
C ASN A 18 -11.74 -15.24 -25.99
N TYR A 19 -12.96 -15.39 -26.48
CA TYR A 19 -13.60 -14.37 -27.30
C TYR A 19 -13.63 -13.02 -26.55
N SER A 20 -13.26 -11.95 -27.24
CA SER A 20 -13.30 -10.58 -26.74
C SER A 20 -13.83 -9.65 -27.83
N ASP A 21 -14.78 -8.80 -27.44
CA ASP A 21 -15.28 -7.67 -28.21
C ASP A 21 -14.74 -6.33 -27.67
N VAL A 22 -13.90 -6.36 -26.62
CA VAL A 22 -13.24 -5.19 -26.03
C VAL A 22 -11.80 -5.08 -26.54
N LEU A 23 -11.40 -3.89 -27.00
CA LEU A 23 -10.01 -3.63 -27.37
C LEU A 23 -9.13 -3.34 -26.14
N PRO A 24 -7.82 -3.68 -26.14
CA PRO A 24 -6.95 -3.41 -24.99
C PRO A 24 -6.97 -1.97 -24.49
N LYS A 25 -7.04 -0.99 -25.40
CA LYS A 25 -7.10 0.46 -25.07
C LYS A 25 -8.41 0.90 -24.39
N GLU A 26 -9.44 0.05 -24.42
CA GLU A 26 -10.78 0.32 -23.87
C GLU A 26 -10.99 -0.39 -22.53
N THR A 27 -10.00 -1.18 -22.07
CA THR A 27 -10.08 -1.88 -20.79
C THR A 27 -9.97 -0.89 -19.63
N ASN A 28 -10.67 -1.18 -18.52
CA ASN A 28 -10.54 -0.42 -17.28
C ASN A 28 -9.63 -1.19 -16.32
N THR A 29 -8.53 -0.58 -15.90
CA THR A 29 -7.56 -1.14 -14.95
C THR A 29 -7.78 -0.68 -13.51
N GLU A 30 -8.80 0.14 -13.25
CA GLU A 30 -9.16 0.59 -11.91
C GLU A 30 -9.48 -0.61 -11.02
N THR A 31 -8.92 -0.60 -9.81
CA THR A 31 -9.12 -1.68 -8.84
C THR A 31 -9.12 -1.16 -7.41
N LYS A 32 -9.63 -1.98 -6.50
CA LYS A 32 -9.65 -1.68 -5.07
C LYS A 32 -8.35 -2.15 -4.41
N LEU A 33 -7.60 -1.21 -3.84
CA LEU A 33 -6.45 -1.49 -2.98
C LEU A 33 -6.91 -1.96 -1.59
N THR A 34 -7.88 -1.25 -1.02
CA THR A 34 -8.54 -1.60 0.24
C THR A 34 -10.05 -1.52 0.05
N LYS A 35 -10.84 -1.77 1.10
CA LYS A 35 -12.30 -1.60 1.04
C LYS A 35 -12.73 -0.21 0.55
N ASN A 36 -11.93 0.81 0.88
CA ASN A 36 -12.27 2.23 0.72
C ASN A 36 -11.31 2.99 -0.21
N ILE A 37 -10.23 2.37 -0.69
CA ILE A 37 -9.23 3.02 -1.54
C ILE A 37 -9.22 2.34 -2.91
N THR A 38 -9.40 3.14 -3.95
CA THR A 38 -9.33 2.72 -5.34
C THR A 38 -8.07 3.31 -5.98
N ILE A 39 -7.36 2.51 -6.74
CA ILE A 39 -6.21 2.92 -7.57
C ILE A 39 -6.54 2.68 -9.03
N ARG A 40 -5.90 3.42 -9.94
CA ARG A 40 -6.23 3.42 -11.37
C ARG A 40 -5.53 2.35 -12.16
N ILE A 41 -4.36 1.94 -11.68
CA ILE A 41 -3.64 0.76 -12.16
C ILE A 41 -3.33 -0.15 -10.97
N PRO A 42 -3.36 -1.48 -11.14
CA PRO A 42 -3.16 -2.45 -10.07
C PRO A 42 -1.67 -2.64 -9.73
N ILE A 43 -0.94 -1.54 -9.48
CA ILE A 43 0.50 -1.55 -9.21
C ILE A 43 0.81 -0.81 -7.90
N ILE A 44 1.53 -1.50 -7.02
CA ILE A 44 2.00 -1.01 -5.72
C ILE A 44 3.52 -1.16 -5.68
N SER A 45 4.26 -0.12 -5.31
CA SER A 45 5.71 -0.26 -5.10
C SER A 45 6.03 -0.83 -3.72
N SER A 46 7.03 -1.69 -3.66
CA SER A 46 7.40 -2.44 -2.44
C SER A 46 7.95 -1.51 -1.34
N PRO A 47 7.60 -1.71 -0.05
CA PRO A 47 8.14 -0.94 1.08
C PRO A 47 9.58 -1.33 1.45
N MET A 48 10.49 -1.15 0.50
CA MET A 48 11.92 -1.43 0.65
C MET A 48 12.72 -0.12 0.56
N ASP A 49 13.80 -0.01 1.34
CA ASP A 49 14.70 1.15 1.38
C ASP A 49 15.39 1.46 0.05
N THR A 50 15.53 0.43 -0.77
CA THR A 50 16.11 0.52 -2.12
C THR A 50 15.07 0.73 -3.21
N VAL A 51 13.78 0.87 -2.85
CA VAL A 51 12.68 0.97 -3.82
C VAL A 51 11.81 2.20 -3.56
N THR A 52 11.25 2.38 -2.37
CA THR A 52 10.16 3.35 -2.16
C THR A 52 10.41 4.33 -1.02
N GLU A 53 10.91 5.50 -1.39
CA GLU A 53 10.82 6.76 -0.64
C GLU A 53 9.86 7.74 -1.36
N SER A 54 9.78 9.01 -0.94
CA SER A 54 8.84 10.00 -1.49
C SER A 54 8.91 10.13 -3.01
N SER A 55 10.10 10.16 -3.60
CA SER A 55 10.28 10.28 -5.05
C SER A 55 9.56 9.17 -5.83
N MET A 56 9.76 7.91 -5.42
CA MET A 56 9.06 6.77 -6.04
C MET A 56 7.56 6.83 -5.75
N ALA A 57 7.16 7.14 -4.52
CA ALA A 57 5.75 7.18 -4.16
C ALA A 57 4.97 8.27 -4.93
N ILE A 58 5.58 9.43 -5.16
CA ILE A 58 5.02 10.51 -5.99
C ILE A 58 4.78 10.01 -7.42
N GLU A 59 5.80 9.42 -8.05
CA GLU A 59 5.68 8.94 -9.43
C GLU A 59 4.68 7.80 -9.57
N MET A 60 4.66 6.88 -8.61
CA MET A 60 3.66 5.80 -8.56
C MET A 60 2.25 6.37 -8.47
N ALA A 61 2.01 7.30 -7.55
CA ALA A 61 0.69 7.91 -7.38
C ALA A 61 0.28 8.71 -8.63
N LYS A 62 1.17 9.51 -9.23
CA LYS A 62 0.90 10.28 -10.45
C LYS A 62 0.51 9.40 -11.63
N ASN A 63 1.11 8.22 -11.75
CA ASN A 63 0.79 7.25 -12.81
C ASN A 63 -0.42 6.35 -12.48
N GLY A 64 -1.16 6.65 -11.40
CA GLY A 64 -2.38 5.93 -11.02
C GLY A 64 -2.15 4.67 -10.20
N GLY A 65 -0.90 4.37 -9.84
CA GLY A 65 -0.55 3.33 -8.88
C GLY A 65 -0.49 3.91 -7.46
N VAL A 66 0.37 3.32 -6.63
CA VAL A 66 0.63 3.83 -5.28
C VAL A 66 2.00 3.36 -4.77
N GLY A 67 2.66 4.21 -3.99
CA GLY A 67 3.87 3.83 -3.26
C GLY A 67 3.61 3.57 -1.78
N VAL A 68 4.34 2.61 -1.22
CA VAL A 68 4.38 2.36 0.23
C VAL A 68 5.77 2.73 0.75
N ILE A 69 5.85 3.80 1.53
CA ILE A 69 7.11 4.25 2.14
C ILE A 69 7.63 3.17 3.10
N HIS A 70 8.88 2.75 2.91
CA HIS A 70 9.51 1.75 3.76
C HIS A 70 9.70 2.23 5.20
N ARG A 71 9.99 1.29 6.12
CA ARG A 71 10.14 1.58 7.56
C ARG A 71 11.57 1.52 8.08
N ASN A 72 12.55 1.35 7.20
CA ASN A 72 13.98 1.26 7.55
C ASN A 72 14.59 2.66 7.74
N MET A 73 13.96 3.45 8.59
CA MET A 73 14.34 4.81 8.95
C MET A 73 13.63 5.21 10.24
N ASP A 74 14.09 6.30 10.86
CA ASP A 74 13.44 6.85 12.05
C ASP A 74 12.01 7.29 11.76
N ILE A 75 11.17 7.31 12.81
CA ILE A 75 9.77 7.75 12.70
C ILE A 75 9.68 9.14 12.06
N LYS A 76 10.57 10.05 12.46
CA LYS A 76 10.60 11.43 11.96
C LYS A 76 10.89 11.51 10.48
N ASP A 77 11.81 10.70 9.98
CA ASP A 77 12.16 10.74 8.56
C ASP A 77 11.06 10.08 7.72
N GLN A 78 10.43 9.02 8.22
CA GLN A 78 9.29 8.41 7.52
C GLN A 78 8.11 9.37 7.39
N ILE A 79 7.84 10.17 8.42
CA ILE A 79 6.83 11.24 8.37
C ILE A 79 7.18 12.25 7.29
N ARG A 80 8.43 12.73 7.24
CA ARG A 80 8.88 13.68 6.21
C ARG A 80 8.71 13.13 4.81
N GLU A 81 8.97 11.84 4.60
CA GLU A 81 8.74 11.20 3.31
C GLU A 81 7.25 11.19 2.93
N VAL A 82 6.36 10.94 3.89
CA VAL A 82 4.91 11.05 3.66
C VAL A 82 4.51 12.50 3.34
N GLU A 83 4.95 13.47 4.16
CA GLU A 83 4.66 14.89 3.98
C GLU A 83 5.08 15.40 2.59
N LYS A 84 6.27 15.05 2.12
CA LYS A 84 6.73 15.36 0.76
C LYS A 84 5.78 14.85 -0.33
N VAL A 85 5.18 13.67 -0.14
CA VAL A 85 4.21 13.12 -1.10
C VAL A 85 2.90 13.90 -1.03
N LYS A 86 2.45 14.28 0.17
CA LYS A 86 1.22 15.08 0.36
C LYS A 86 1.35 16.52 -0.14
N GLU A 87 2.56 17.09 -0.09
CA GLU A 87 2.88 18.43 -0.63
C GLU A 87 2.98 18.45 -2.17
N ALA A 88 3.21 17.31 -2.81
CA ALA A 88 3.35 17.25 -4.26
C ALA A 88 2.01 17.42 -4.98
N GLU A 89 2.03 18.17 -6.09
CA GLU A 89 0.82 18.51 -6.84
C GLU A 89 0.24 17.28 -7.59
N PRO A 90 -1.03 16.91 -7.31
CA PRO A 90 -1.71 15.84 -8.03
C PRO A 90 -2.29 16.35 -9.35
N ASP A 91 -2.31 15.50 -10.37
CA ASP A 91 -2.92 15.82 -11.66
C ASP A 91 -4.24 15.06 -11.90
N SER A 92 -4.75 15.11 -13.13
CA SER A 92 -5.99 14.43 -13.50
C SER A 92 -5.87 12.91 -13.58
N LYS A 93 -4.65 12.36 -13.66
CA LYS A 93 -4.36 10.92 -13.83
C LYS A 93 -3.95 10.26 -12.51
N SER A 94 -3.55 11.05 -11.52
CA SER A 94 -3.08 10.59 -10.23
C SER A 94 -4.10 9.75 -9.44
N SER A 95 -3.61 8.77 -8.69
CA SER A 95 -4.31 8.19 -7.53
C SER A 95 -4.28 9.19 -6.39
N LYS A 96 -5.45 9.48 -5.82
CA LYS A 96 -5.61 10.51 -4.79
C LYS A 96 -6.11 9.94 -3.49
N GLY A 97 -5.60 10.51 -2.40
CA GLY A 97 -6.08 10.29 -1.05
C GLY A 97 -7.45 10.93 -0.79
N LYS A 98 -8.00 10.70 0.40
CA LYS A 98 -9.28 11.31 0.83
C LYS A 98 -9.21 12.83 0.92
N ASP A 99 -8.02 13.37 1.15
CA ASP A 99 -7.73 14.81 1.23
C ASP A 99 -7.51 15.46 -0.15
N GLY A 100 -7.57 14.68 -1.23
CA GLY A 100 -7.34 15.15 -2.59
C GLY A 100 -5.87 15.25 -2.99
N GLY A 101 -4.93 15.06 -2.05
CA GLY A 101 -3.50 14.95 -2.33
C GLY A 101 -3.13 13.60 -2.98
N LEU A 102 -1.87 13.41 -3.33
CA LEU A 102 -1.40 12.11 -3.83
C LEU A 102 -1.63 11.01 -2.79
N LEU A 103 -2.03 9.83 -3.27
CA LEU A 103 -2.24 8.65 -2.45
C LEU A 103 -0.90 8.07 -1.99
N VAL A 104 -0.73 7.85 -0.68
CA VAL A 104 0.50 7.27 -0.13
C VAL A 104 0.23 6.31 1.02
N GLY A 105 0.93 5.17 1.01
CA GLY A 105 0.97 4.24 2.13
C GLY A 105 2.29 4.31 2.87
N ALA A 106 2.31 3.78 4.11
CA ALA A 106 3.55 3.61 4.86
C ALA A 106 3.58 2.27 5.58
N ALA A 107 4.75 1.62 5.57
CA ALA A 107 4.96 0.38 6.27
C ALA A 107 5.28 0.59 7.75
N VAL A 108 4.83 -0.32 8.60
CA VAL A 108 5.12 -0.36 10.04
C VAL A 108 5.37 -1.80 10.48
N GLY A 109 6.07 -1.96 11.59
CA GLY A 109 6.21 -3.26 12.25
C GLY A 109 5.07 -3.51 13.24
N VAL A 110 5.41 -4.15 14.35
CA VAL A 110 4.49 -4.45 15.46
C VAL A 110 5.13 -4.13 16.81
N GLY A 111 4.34 -3.63 17.77
CA GLY A 111 4.81 -3.27 19.12
C GLY A 111 4.61 -1.79 19.44
N GLU A 112 5.05 -1.35 20.62
CA GLU A 112 4.75 0.02 21.11
C GLU A 112 5.34 1.12 20.22
N GLU A 113 6.60 0.97 19.81
CA GLU A 113 7.24 1.95 18.90
C GLU A 113 6.48 2.02 17.55
N SER A 114 6.05 0.87 17.01
CA SER A 114 5.25 0.84 15.79
C SER A 114 3.86 1.43 15.99
N PHE A 115 3.28 1.30 17.17
CA PHE A 115 2.01 1.95 17.49
C PHE A 115 2.17 3.47 17.48
N GLU A 116 3.24 4.00 18.08
CA GLU A 116 3.54 5.43 18.04
C GLU A 116 3.82 5.92 16.61
N ARG A 117 4.57 5.14 15.82
CA ARG A 117 4.81 5.39 14.40
C ARG A 117 3.49 5.50 13.63
N VAL A 118 2.54 4.59 13.85
CA VAL A 118 1.19 4.66 13.24
C VAL A 118 0.50 5.98 13.56
N LYS A 119 0.48 6.40 14.83
CA LYS A 119 -0.16 7.68 15.21
C LYS A 119 0.41 8.84 14.41
N LYS A 120 1.74 8.92 14.38
CA LYS A 120 2.44 10.02 13.70
C LYS A 120 2.26 10.02 12.19
N LEU A 121 2.19 8.84 11.58
CA LEU A 121 1.91 8.71 10.15
C LEU A 121 0.47 9.14 9.83
N ILE A 122 -0.50 8.83 10.69
CA ILE A 122 -1.88 9.30 10.55
C ILE A 122 -1.95 10.83 10.71
N ASP A 123 -1.25 11.39 11.70
CA ASP A 123 -1.14 12.85 11.88
C ASP A 123 -0.53 13.53 10.63
N ALA A 124 0.36 12.83 9.92
CA ALA A 124 0.96 13.23 8.65
C ALA A 124 0.09 12.94 7.41
N HIS A 125 -1.17 12.54 7.61
CA HIS A 125 -2.14 12.26 6.54
C HIS A 125 -1.76 11.13 5.58
N VAL A 126 -1.10 10.08 6.11
CA VAL A 126 -0.95 8.82 5.36
C VAL A 126 -2.32 8.23 5.04
N ASP A 127 -2.50 7.68 3.84
CA ASP A 127 -3.80 7.18 3.39
C ASP A 127 -4.09 5.74 3.85
N PHE A 128 -3.04 4.93 4.04
CA PHE A 128 -3.15 3.57 4.59
C PHE A 128 -1.85 3.10 5.24
N ILE A 129 -1.98 2.18 6.18
CA ILE A 129 -0.86 1.55 6.88
C ILE A 129 -0.69 0.10 6.41
N VAL A 130 0.55 -0.27 6.12
CA VAL A 130 0.94 -1.66 5.84
C VAL A 130 1.65 -2.23 7.07
N ILE A 131 1.01 -3.15 7.77
CA ILE A 131 1.67 -3.92 8.84
C ILE A 131 2.56 -4.97 8.17
N ASP A 132 3.83 -4.64 8.01
CA ASP A 132 4.79 -5.42 7.25
C ASP A 132 5.65 -6.29 8.17
N THR A 133 5.44 -7.60 8.08
CA THR A 133 6.15 -8.61 8.87
C THR A 133 6.38 -9.87 8.03
N SER A 134 7.48 -10.57 8.29
CA SER A 134 7.79 -11.85 7.61
C SER A 134 6.77 -12.96 7.90
N HIS A 135 6.04 -12.87 9.01
CA HIS A 135 5.00 -13.84 9.36
C HIS A 135 3.73 -13.17 9.92
N GLY A 136 2.84 -12.80 9.00
CA GLY A 136 1.58 -12.12 9.31
C GLY A 136 0.57 -12.98 10.09
N HIS A 137 0.61 -14.31 9.96
CA HIS A 137 -0.29 -15.22 10.68
C HIS A 137 0.22 -15.50 12.11
N SER A 138 0.45 -14.44 12.88
CA SER A 138 0.92 -14.54 14.27
C SER A 138 0.03 -13.76 15.22
N LYS A 139 -0.09 -14.24 16.47
CA LYS A 139 -0.88 -13.58 17.52
C LYS A 139 -0.47 -12.13 17.71
N ARG A 140 0.83 -11.83 17.69
CA ARG A 140 1.38 -10.47 17.84
C ARG A 140 0.87 -9.52 16.75
N VAL A 141 0.79 -9.99 15.50
CA VAL A 141 0.28 -9.18 14.37
C VAL A 141 -1.22 -8.97 14.50
N ILE A 142 -1.97 -10.03 14.83
CA ILE A 142 -3.44 -9.95 14.98
C ILE A 142 -3.81 -9.00 16.13
N ASP A 143 -3.15 -9.11 17.28
CA ASP A 143 -3.42 -8.27 18.44
C ASP A 143 -3.03 -6.80 18.15
N PHE A 144 -1.93 -6.56 17.43
CA PHE A 144 -1.54 -5.22 16.99
C PHE A 144 -2.55 -4.64 16.00
N LEU A 145 -2.99 -5.41 15.00
CA LEU A 145 -4.02 -4.99 14.03
C LEU A 145 -5.32 -4.58 14.74
N LYS A 146 -5.81 -5.40 15.67
CA LYS A 146 -7.01 -5.09 16.46
C LYS A 146 -6.85 -3.78 17.21
N ARG A 147 -5.72 -3.62 17.93
CA ARG A 147 -5.42 -2.39 18.67
C ARG A 147 -5.38 -1.16 17.76
N VAL A 148 -4.77 -1.26 16.57
CA VAL A 148 -4.75 -0.16 15.59
C VAL A 148 -6.16 0.18 15.12
N LYS A 149 -6.97 -0.81 14.73
CA LYS A 149 -8.35 -0.60 14.28
C LYS A 149 -9.29 -0.08 15.36
N ASP A 150 -9.11 -0.51 16.61
CA ASP A 150 -9.89 -0.03 17.75
C ASP A 150 -9.60 1.47 18.02
N LYS A 151 -8.36 1.92 17.81
CA LYS A 151 -7.96 3.31 18.03
C LYS A 151 -8.21 4.21 16.81
N PHE A 152 -8.07 3.67 15.60
CA PHE A 152 -8.11 4.38 14.34
C PHE A 152 -9.04 3.65 13.35
N PRO A 153 -10.37 3.70 13.55
CA PRO A 153 -11.32 2.90 12.77
C PRO A 153 -11.36 3.28 11.28
N ASP A 154 -10.96 4.50 10.93
CA ASP A 154 -11.00 5.04 9.57
C ASP A 154 -9.71 4.80 8.76
N THR A 155 -8.70 4.19 9.38
CA THR A 155 -7.50 3.66 8.71
C THR A 155 -7.76 2.31 8.06
#